data_AF-A0A921JFA8-F1
#
_entry.id   AF-A0A921JFA8-F1
#
_cell.length_a   1.000
_cell.length_b   1.000
_cell.length_c   1.000
_cell.angle_alpha   90.00
_cell.angle_beta   90.00
_cell.angle_gamma   90.00
#
_symmetry.space_group_name_H-M   'P 1'
#
loop_
_entity.id
_entity.type
_entity.pdbx_description
1 polymer ?
#
loop_
_entity_poly.entity_id
_entity_poly.type
_entity_poly.pdbx_seq_one_letter_code
_entity_poly.pdbx_strand_id
1 'polypeptide(L)'
;MNVESWITVEETPALAAEAAAAIDARLARLTPAQRDAFWSSIRKAYNTPYNDPVKPAKPQPVEPAPGTAPAAVEIHIPTLDLPAAALASASLAAEIRAA
;
A
#
# COMPACT_ATOMS: atom_id res chain seq x y z
N MET A 1 6.58 -19.99 -21.77
CA MET A 1 7.59 -20.48 -20.81
C MET A 1 6.93 -21.64 -20.08
N ASN A 2 7.33 -22.88 -20.32
CA ASN A 2 6.85 -23.98 -19.47
C ASN A 2 7.62 -23.86 -18.16
N VAL A 3 6.92 -23.46 -17.10
CA VAL A 3 7.50 -23.46 -15.76
C VAL A 3 7.44 -24.91 -15.32
N GLU A 4 8.57 -25.61 -15.37
CA GLU A 4 8.63 -26.93 -14.74
C GLU A 4 8.41 -26.73 -13.24
N SER A 5 7.36 -27.36 -12.73
CA SER A 5 7.08 -27.36 -11.30
C SER A 5 8.11 -28.25 -10.62
N TRP A 6 8.85 -27.67 -9.67
CA TRP A 6 9.76 -28.41 -8.78
C TRP A 6 9.01 -29.21 -7.70
N ILE A 7 7.68 -29.14 -7.71
CA ILE A 7 6.78 -29.84 -6.79
C ILE A 7 5.91 -30.79 -7.62
N THR A 8 5.90 -32.07 -7.24
CA THR A 8 5.02 -33.06 -7.86
C THR A 8 3.57 -32.89 -7.39
N VAL A 9 2.63 -33.44 -8.15
CA VAL A 9 1.19 -33.37 -7.81
C VAL A 9 0.92 -34.12 -6.51
N GLU A 10 1.65 -35.20 -6.28
CA GLU A 10 1.58 -36.06 -5.09
C GLU A 10 2.11 -35.36 -3.84
N GLU A 11 3.15 -34.53 -3.96
CA GLU A 11 3.72 -33.74 -2.85
C GLU A 11 2.90 -32.50 -2.52
N THR A 12 2.17 -31.96 -3.49
CA THR A 12 1.39 -30.72 -3.37
C THR A 12 0.49 -30.67 -2.12
N PRO A 13 -0.34 -31.68 -1.79
CA PRO A 13 -1.22 -31.60 -0.62
C PRO A 13 -0.45 -31.56 0.71
N ALA A 14 0.65 -32.30 0.82
CA ALA A 14 1.48 -32.31 2.03
C ALA A 14 2.16 -30.95 2.24
N LEU A 15 2.79 -30.42 1.18
CA LEU A 15 3.44 -29.11 1.21
C LEU A 15 2.45 -27.98 1.47
N ALA A 16 1.25 -28.05 0.90
CA ALA A 16 0.19 -27.07 1.16
C ALA A 16 -0.24 -27.07 2.63
N ALA A 17 -0.36 -28.26 3.25
CA ALA A 17 -0.70 -28.38 4.66
C ALA A 17 0.41 -27.81 5.57
N GLU A 18 1.68 -28.12 5.28
CA GLU A 18 2.83 -27.58 6.02
C GLU A 18 2.93 -26.05 5.88
N ALA A 19 2.76 -25.54 4.66
CA ALA A 19 2.77 -24.10 4.41
C ALA A 19 1.64 -23.39 5.17
N ALA A 20 0.43 -23.94 5.15
CA ALA A 20 -0.70 -23.39 5.90
C ALA A 20 -0.42 -23.34 7.40
N ALA A 21 0.08 -24.45 7.97
CA ALA A 21 0.43 -24.51 9.39
C ALA A 21 1.52 -23.49 9.78
N ALA A 22 2.54 -23.33 8.94
CA ALA A 22 3.61 -22.35 9.16
C ALA A 22 3.10 -20.91 9.11
N ILE A 23 2.21 -20.60 8.16
CA ILE A 23 1.57 -19.29 8.05
C ILE A 23 0.69 -19.02 9.28
N ASP A 24 -0.15 -19.96 9.67
CA ASP A 24 -1.05 -19.81 10.82
C ASP A 24 -0.28 -19.62 12.12
N ALA A 25 0.79 -20.38 12.34
CA ALA A 25 1.68 -20.19 13.49
C ALA A 25 2.26 -18.77 13.53
N ARG A 26 2.61 -18.19 12.36
CA ARG A 26 3.14 -16.84 12.28
C ARG A 26 2.08 -15.75 12.46
N LEU A 27 0.84 -16.01 12.04
CA LEU A 27 -0.31 -15.12 12.17
C LEU A 27 -1.00 -15.22 13.54
N ALA A 28 -0.72 -16.26 14.32
CA ALA A 28 -1.26 -16.44 15.67
C ALA A 28 -0.87 -15.29 16.63
N ARG A 29 0.29 -14.65 16.39
CA ARG A 29 0.76 -13.50 17.18
C ARG A 29 0.04 -12.18 16.88
N LEU A 30 -0.78 -12.15 15.83
CA LEU A 30 -1.47 -10.95 15.36
C LEU A 30 -2.89 -10.88 15.90
N THR A 31 -3.40 -9.67 16.08
CA THR A 31 -4.82 -9.48 16.37
C THR A 31 -5.68 -9.88 15.16
N PRO A 32 -6.98 -10.16 15.34
CA PRO A 32 -7.88 -10.47 14.23
C PRO A 32 -7.84 -9.42 13.11
N ALA A 33 -7.88 -8.13 13.46
CA ALA A 33 -7.82 -7.04 12.49
C ALA A 33 -6.49 -6.99 11.70
N GLN A 34 -5.37 -7.31 12.34
CA GLN A 34 -4.07 -7.38 11.67
C GLN A 34 -3.97 -8.59 10.73
N ARG A 35 -4.57 -9.72 11.10
CA ARG A 35 -4.67 -10.91 10.24
C ARG A 35 -5.51 -10.63 8.99
N ASP A 36 -6.63 -9.94 9.15
CA ASP A 36 -7.47 -9.52 8.02
C ASP A 36 -6.75 -8.55 7.10
N ALA A 37 -6.01 -7.59 7.66
CA ALA A 37 -5.19 -6.65 6.89
C ALA A 37 -4.09 -7.37 6.08
N PHE A 38 -3.44 -8.38 6.67
CA PHE A 38 -2.46 -9.22 5.99
C PHE A 38 -3.09 -9.95 4.79
N TRP A 39 -4.22 -10.63 4.97
CA TRP A 39 -4.87 -11.34 3.86
C TRP A 39 -5.45 -10.40 2.81
N SER A 40 -5.87 -9.20 3.21
CA SER A 40 -6.30 -8.15 2.27
C SER A 40 -5.14 -7.68 1.40
N SER A 41 -3.94 -7.50 1.98
CA SER A 41 -2.76 -7.09 1.21
C SER A 41 -2.33 -8.16 0.21
N ILE A 42 -2.36 -9.44 0.57
CA ILE A 42 -2.07 -10.55 -0.36
C ILE A 42 -3.05 -10.56 -1.53
N ARG A 43 -4.37 -10.47 -1.27
CA ARG A 43 -5.39 -10.39 -2.32
C ARG A 43 -5.17 -9.18 -3.24
N LYS A 44 -4.73 -8.04 -2.70
CA LYS A 44 -4.45 -6.82 -3.47
C LYS A 44 -3.10 -6.87 -4.21
N ALA A 45 -2.07 -7.52 -3.68
CA ALA A 45 -0.76 -7.53 -4.32
C ALA A 45 -0.67 -8.61 -5.40
N TYR A 46 -1.24 -9.78 -5.13
CA TYR A 46 -1.04 -10.97 -5.97
C TYR A 46 -2.25 -11.31 -6.83
N ASN A 47 -3.46 -11.17 -6.28
CA ASN A 47 -4.69 -11.55 -7.00
C ASN A 47 -5.36 -10.37 -7.72
N THR A 48 -4.86 -9.14 -7.62
CA THR A 48 -5.45 -7.98 -8.34
C THR A 48 -5.63 -8.16 -9.85
N PRO A 49 -4.70 -8.79 -10.61
CA PRO A 49 -4.96 -9.04 -12.03
C PRO A 49 -6.03 -10.11 -12.31
N TYR A 50 -6.41 -10.91 -11.30
CA TYR A 50 -7.36 -12.02 -11.42
C TYR A 50 -8.67 -11.81 -10.64
N ASN A 51 -8.72 -10.82 -9.75
CA ASN A 51 -9.92 -10.39 -9.05
C ASN A 51 -10.58 -9.28 -9.87
N ASP A 52 -11.92 -9.31 -9.96
CA ASP A 52 -12.66 -8.18 -10.49
C ASP A 52 -12.28 -6.90 -9.73
N PRO A 53 -12.10 -5.76 -10.43
CA PRO A 53 -11.82 -4.51 -9.77
C PRO A 53 -12.96 -4.22 -8.80
N VAL A 54 -12.64 -4.17 -7.50
CA VAL A 54 -13.59 -3.73 -6.49
C VAL A 54 -13.98 -2.31 -6.87
N LYS A 55 -15.21 -2.14 -7.35
CA LYS A 55 -15.74 -0.82 -7.65
C LYS A 55 -15.60 0.00 -6.36
N PRO A 56 -14.87 1.13 -6.38
CA PRO A 56 -14.80 1.96 -5.20
C PRO A 56 -16.23 2.29 -4.79
N ALA A 57 -16.53 2.13 -3.51
CA ALA A 57 -17.82 2.54 -2.97
C ALA A 57 -18.01 4.00 -3.39
N LYS A 58 -19.09 4.28 -4.14
CA LYS A 58 -19.40 5.66 -4.49
C LYS A 58 -19.47 6.43 -3.17
N PRO A 59 -18.75 7.55 -3.04
CA PRO A 59 -18.87 8.37 -1.85
C PRO A 59 -20.35 8.65 -1.64
N GLN A 60 -20.89 8.23 -0.49
CA GLN A 60 -22.26 8.59 -0.15
C GLN A 60 -22.28 10.11 -0.03
N PRO A 61 -23.23 10.80 -0.70
CA PRO A 61 -23.44 12.21 -0.46
C PRO A 61 -23.65 12.40 1.04
N VAL A 62 -22.67 13.01 1.71
CA VAL A 62 -22.88 13.52 3.06
C VAL A 62 -23.86 14.66 2.94
N GLU A 63 -25.06 14.49 3.47
CA GLU A 63 -26.03 15.57 3.53
C GLU A 63 -25.41 16.68 4.38
N PRO A 64 -25.18 17.88 3.83
CA PRO A 64 -24.56 18.95 4.59
C PRO A 64 -25.48 19.28 5.76
N ALA A 65 -24.94 19.21 6.97
CA ALA A 65 -25.67 19.67 8.16
C ALA A 65 -26.13 21.13 7.93
N PRO A 66 -27.40 21.47 8.22
CA PRO A 66 -27.88 22.82 8.02
C PRO A 66 -27.02 23.81 8.81
N GLY A 67 -26.30 24.69 8.09
CA GLY A 67 -25.46 25.74 8.66
C GLY A 67 -23.95 25.57 8.50
N THR A 68 -23.44 24.47 7.94
CA THR A 68 -22.00 24.34 7.66
C THR A 68 -21.70 24.67 6.20
N ALA A 69 -21.56 25.96 5.88
CA ALA A 69 -20.85 26.35 4.66
C ALA A 69 -19.44 25.72 4.72
N PRO A 70 -18.94 25.09 3.66
CA PRO A 70 -17.57 24.57 3.66
C PRO A 70 -16.64 25.77 3.83
N ALA A 71 -15.90 25.81 4.95
CA ALA A 71 -14.81 26.75 5.10
C ALA A 71 -13.84 26.48 3.95
N ALA A 72 -13.65 27.47 3.08
CA ALA A 72 -12.67 27.39 2.02
C ALA A 72 -11.31 27.13 2.69
N VAL A 73 -10.73 25.95 2.43
CA VAL A 73 -9.37 25.64 2.88
C VAL A 73 -8.43 26.43 1.97
N GLU A 74 -8.00 27.58 2.45
CA GLU A 74 -7.01 28.41 1.75
C GLU A 74 -5.62 27.79 1.96
N ILE A 75 -5.11 27.13 0.92
CA ILE A 75 -3.75 26.58 0.90
C ILE A 75 -2.80 27.74 0.59
N HIS A 76 -2.13 28.26 1.62
CA HIS A 76 -1.10 29.27 1.44
C HIS A 76 0.22 28.60 1.04
N ILE A 77 0.56 28.67 -0.26
CA ILE A 77 1.86 28.26 -0.76
C ILE A 77 2.80 29.47 -0.64
N PRO A 78 3.87 29.42 0.18
CA PRO A 78 4.81 30.52 0.24
C PRO A 78 5.51 30.66 -1.11
N THR A 79 5.52 31.88 -1.65
CA THR A 79 6.29 32.19 -2.86
C THR A 79 7.77 32.02 -2.53
N LEU A 80 8.39 30.96 -3.08
CA LEU A 80 9.82 30.74 -2.95
C LEU A 80 10.55 31.68 -3.91
N ASP A 81 11.57 32.37 -3.40
CA ASP A 81 12.55 33.05 -4.24
C ASP A 81 13.37 31.98 -4.97
N LEU A 82 13.01 31.74 -6.24
CA LEU A 82 13.62 30.72 -7.09
C LEU A 82 15.15 30.83 -7.19
N PRO A 83 15.74 32.05 -7.29
CA PRO A 83 17.20 32.22 -7.26
C PRO A 83 17.85 31.71 -5.97
N ALA A 84 17.33 32.08 -4.79
CA ALA A 84 17.86 31.63 -3.51
C ALA A 84 17.69 30.12 -3.30
N ALA A 85 16.53 29.57 -3.70
CA ALA A 85 16.26 28.13 -3.61
C ALA A 85 17.19 27.30 -4.50
N ALA A 86 17.54 27.81 -5.69
CA ALA A 86 18.50 27.17 -6.59
C ALA A 86 19.92 27.16 -6.00
N LEU A 87 20.34 28.26 -5.37
CA LEU A 87 21.66 28.37 -4.75
C LEU A 87 21.82 27.41 -3.56
N ALA A 88 20.79 27.32 -2.70
CA ALA A 88 20.79 26.38 -1.57
C ALA A 88 20.75 24.90 -2.00
N SER A 89 20.07 24.60 -3.11
CA SER A 89 20.05 23.24 -3.67
C SER A 89 21.41 22.85 -4.26
N ALA A 90 22.10 23.80 -4.90
CA ALA A 90 23.43 23.58 -5.47
C ALA A 90 24.50 23.36 -4.38
N SER A 91 24.41 24.08 -3.26
CA SER A 91 25.35 23.87 -2.13
C SER A 91 25.15 22.49 -1.49
N LEU A 92 23.91 22.07 -1.26
CA LEU A 92 23.60 20.74 -0.71
C LEU A 92 24.09 19.61 -1.64
N ALA A 93 23.91 19.78 -2.95
CA ALA A 93 24.39 18.80 -3.94
C ALA A 93 25.93 18.71 -3.98
N ALA A 94 26.63 19.82 -3.74
CA ALA A 94 28.08 19.85 -3.65
C ALA A 94 28.59 19.14 -2.38
N GLU A 95 27.93 19.34 -1.24
CA GLU A 95 28.25 18.65 0.02
C GLU A 95 28.08 17.13 -0.08
N ILE A 96 26.99 16.66 -0.69
CA ILE A 96 26.75 15.22 -0.90
C ILE A 96 27.81 14.58 -1.80
N ARG A 97 28.32 15.31 -2.79
CA ARG A 97 29.35 14.80 -3.72
C ARG A 97 30.76 14.80 -3.10
N ALA A 98 30.98 15.58 -2.05
CA ALA A 98 32.27 15.70 -1.37
C ALA A 98 32.44 14.71 -0.20
N ALA A 99 31.39 13.96 0.18
CA ALA A 99 31.38 12.94 1.23
C ALA A 99 31.57 11.53 0.65
#